data_AF-A0A1R3JNU0-F1
#
_entry.id   AF-A0A1R3JNU0-F1
#
_cell.length_a   1.000
_cell.length_b   1.000
_cell.length_c   1.000
_cell.angle_alpha   90.00
_cell.angle_beta   90.00
_cell.angle_gamma   90.00
#
_symmetry.space_group_name_H-M   'P 1'
#
loop_
_entity.id
_entity.type
_entity.pdbx_description
1 polymer ?
#
loop_
_entity_poly.entity_id
_entity_poly.type
_entity_poly.pdbx_seq_one_letter_code
_entity_poly.pdbx_strand_id
1 'polypeptide(L)'
;MSRLGFNKSVVYHGDVCLGELDTISVMDTNFQFPNNEIRIHHISPTSERCIPLSILHTISSFPVRCKLESSSPVEQPHLIHLHASCFYEFKTAVVLLGDEEVHLVAMPSKQKKFPCFWCFSVPTGLYNSCLGMLNLRCLAIVFDLDETLIVANTMKSFEDRIEVLRGWIARETDPIRASGMSAEYKRYMDDRLLLKQYAESDCVMDNGKMLKVQMEEVPPLSDGHEKVVRPVIRLQDKNIVLTRINPE
;
A
#
# COMPACT_ATOMS: atom_id res chain seq x y z
N MET A 1 -33.79 -11.66 30.13
CA MET A 1 -32.62 -10.79 29.83
C MET A 1 -32.51 -10.70 28.31
N SER A 2 -32.96 -9.60 27.73
CA SER A 2 -33.13 -9.42 26.28
C SER A 2 -32.56 -8.06 25.85
N ARG A 3 -31.98 -8.03 24.63
CA ARG A 3 -31.37 -6.91 23.86
C ARG A 3 -29.83 -6.96 23.72
N LEU A 4 -29.32 -7.93 22.98
CA LEU A 4 -28.07 -7.78 22.20
C LEU A 4 -28.50 -7.38 20.79
N GLY A 5 -28.61 -6.07 20.54
CA GLY A 5 -28.97 -5.54 19.24
C GLY A 5 -27.78 -5.65 18.29
N PHE A 6 -27.70 -6.73 17.52
CA PHE A 6 -26.87 -6.74 16.32
C PHE A 6 -27.45 -5.68 15.37
N ASN A 7 -26.72 -4.57 15.19
CA ASN A 7 -27.06 -3.58 14.19
C ASN A 7 -26.62 -4.15 12.84
N LYS A 8 -27.59 -4.72 12.14
CA LYS A 8 -27.41 -5.31 10.82
C LYS A 8 -27.26 -4.20 9.79
N SER A 9 -26.20 -4.27 9.00
CA SER A 9 -25.91 -3.32 7.95
C SER A 9 -25.88 -4.00 6.59
N VAL A 10 -26.45 -3.36 5.57
CA VAL A 10 -26.42 -3.85 4.18
C VAL A 10 -25.15 -3.34 3.51
N VAL A 11 -24.43 -4.23 2.84
CA VAL A 11 -23.15 -3.92 2.19
C VAL A 11 -23.37 -3.71 0.70
N TYR A 12 -22.90 -2.58 0.19
CA TYR A 12 -22.97 -2.20 -1.22
C TYR A 12 -21.58 -1.92 -1.78
N HIS A 13 -21.38 -2.24 -3.05
CA HIS A 13 -20.26 -1.74 -3.86
C HIS A 13 -20.82 -1.16 -5.15
N GLY A 14 -20.77 0.17 -5.27
CA GLY A 14 -21.60 0.89 -6.24
C GLY A 14 -23.09 0.65 -5.97
N ASP A 15 -23.82 0.23 -7.00
CA ASP A 15 -25.26 -0.10 -6.91
C ASP A 15 -25.52 -1.58 -6.59
N VAL A 16 -24.47 -2.39 -6.48
CA VAL A 16 -24.60 -3.84 -6.25
C VAL A 16 -24.66 -4.12 -4.75
N CYS A 17 -25.76 -4.73 -4.29
CA CYS A 17 -25.88 -5.29 -2.96
C CYS A 17 -25.05 -6.57 -2.86
N LEU A 18 -24.07 -6.60 -1.94
CA LEU A 18 -23.21 -7.76 -1.73
C LEU A 18 -23.77 -8.70 -0.66
N GLY A 19 -24.54 -8.18 0.29
CA GLY A 19 -25.15 -8.93 1.38
C GLY A 19 -25.27 -8.11 2.67
N GLU A 20 -25.45 -8.80 3.78
CA GLU A 20 -25.68 -8.21 5.10
C GLU A 20 -24.61 -8.68 6.10
N LEU A 21 -24.13 -7.75 6.92
CA LEU A 21 -23.19 -8.00 8.00
C LEU A 21 -23.69 -7.37 9.30
N ASP A 22 -23.46 -8.05 10.40
CA ASP A 22 -23.74 -7.56 11.74
C ASP A 22 -22.57 -6.75 12.26
N THR A 23 -22.86 -5.56 12.78
CA THR A 23 -21.86 -4.70 13.42
C THR A 23 -21.71 -5.08 14.89
N ILE A 24 -20.56 -5.64 15.24
CA ILE A 24 -20.18 -6.01 16.60
C ILE A 24 -19.26 -4.92 17.15
N SER A 25 -19.71 -4.22 18.19
CA SER A 25 -18.87 -3.25 18.88
C SER A 25 -17.74 -3.94 19.64
N VAL A 26 -16.54 -3.36 19.60
CA VAL A 26 -15.34 -3.89 20.29
C VAL A 26 -15.06 -3.14 21.59
N MET A 27 -15.57 -1.92 21.74
CA MET A 27 -15.44 -1.05 22.92
C MET A 27 -16.82 -0.49 23.30
N ASP A 28 -16.94 0.22 24.42
CA ASP A 28 -18.18 0.95 24.81
C ASP A 28 -18.51 2.16 23.89
N THR A 29 -17.93 2.19 22.69
CA THR A 29 -18.24 3.15 21.64
C THR A 29 -19.33 2.57 20.74
N ASN A 30 -20.51 3.17 20.71
CA ASN A 30 -21.60 2.80 19.80
C ASN A 30 -21.33 3.31 18.37
N PHE A 31 -20.35 2.73 17.69
CA PHE A 31 -20.12 3.02 16.27
C PHE A 31 -21.18 2.34 15.41
N GLN A 32 -21.73 3.09 14.46
CA GLN A 32 -22.74 2.62 13.52
C GLN A 32 -22.50 3.29 12.16
N PHE A 33 -22.65 2.50 11.09
CA PHE A 33 -22.60 3.05 9.74
C PHE A 33 -23.86 3.89 9.46
N PRO A 34 -23.75 4.99 8.71
CA PRO A 34 -24.90 5.81 8.33
C PRO A 34 -25.98 4.96 7.66
N ASN A 35 -27.24 5.18 8.05
CA ASN A 35 -28.41 4.45 7.52
C ASN A 35 -28.36 2.92 7.63
N ASN A 36 -27.45 2.35 8.45
CA ASN A 36 -27.15 0.91 8.43
C ASN A 36 -26.68 0.41 7.06
N GLU A 37 -25.94 1.24 6.33
CA GLU A 37 -25.39 0.89 5.03
C GLU A 37 -23.87 0.99 5.04
N ILE A 38 -23.20 -0.07 4.59
CA ILE A 38 -21.76 -0.12 4.36
C ILE A 38 -21.57 0.08 2.86
N ARG A 39 -21.30 1.31 2.45
CA ARG A 39 -21.10 1.65 1.03
C ARG A 39 -19.60 1.69 0.72
N ILE A 40 -19.11 0.63 0.10
CA ILE A 40 -17.71 0.51 -0.33
C ILE A 40 -17.48 1.54 -1.42
N HIS A 41 -16.61 2.51 -1.14
CA HIS A 41 -16.20 3.54 -2.07
C HIS A 41 -15.18 2.99 -3.08
N HIS A 42 -14.18 2.26 -2.59
CA HIS A 42 -13.15 1.65 -3.42
C HIS A 42 -12.48 0.47 -2.70
N ILE A 43 -11.70 -0.31 -3.45
CA ILE A 43 -10.79 -1.31 -2.91
C ILE A 43 -9.38 -0.71 -2.86
N SER A 44 -8.68 -0.86 -1.74
CA SER A 44 -7.33 -0.34 -1.60
C SER A 44 -6.35 -1.02 -2.57
N PRO A 45 -5.21 -0.38 -2.88
CA PRO A 45 -4.12 -1.05 -3.58
C PRO A 45 -3.60 -2.26 -2.78
N THR A 46 -2.96 -3.20 -3.48
CA THR A 46 -2.30 -4.37 -2.86
C THR A 46 -1.09 -3.94 -2.05
N SER A 47 -0.96 -4.51 -0.85
CA SER A 47 0.28 -4.38 -0.08
C SER A 47 1.33 -5.42 -0.43
N GLU A 48 2.55 -4.97 -0.71
CA GLU A 48 3.66 -5.84 -1.12
C GLU A 48 4.60 -6.22 0.04
N ARG A 49 4.52 -5.51 1.18
CA ARG A 49 5.44 -5.71 2.31
C ARG A 49 4.75 -6.16 3.60
N CYS A 50 3.69 -5.47 3.98
CA CYS A 50 3.03 -5.68 5.26
C CYS A 50 1.56 -5.98 5.03
N ILE A 51 1.02 -6.99 5.70
CA ILE A 51 -0.43 -7.23 5.65
C ILE A 51 -1.19 -5.97 6.09
N PRO A 52 -2.36 -5.67 5.50
CA PRO A 52 -3.11 -4.45 5.82
C PRO A 52 -3.36 -4.25 7.32
N LEU A 53 -3.59 -5.36 8.03
CA LEU A 53 -3.76 -5.38 9.48
C LEU A 53 -2.58 -4.74 10.23
N SER A 54 -1.34 -5.09 9.87
CA SER A 54 -0.14 -4.56 10.55
C SER A 54 0.03 -3.06 10.31
N ILE A 55 -0.27 -2.60 9.09
CA ILE A 55 -0.21 -1.18 8.74
C ILE A 55 -1.26 -0.42 9.56
N LEU A 56 -2.52 -0.85 9.51
CA LEU A 56 -3.63 -0.18 10.18
C LEU A 56 -3.48 -0.17 11.71
N HIS A 57 -2.96 -1.24 12.32
CA HIS A 57 -2.61 -1.21 13.74
C HIS A 57 -1.56 -0.16 14.11
N THR A 58 -0.69 0.20 13.17
CA THR A 58 0.38 1.17 13.42
C THR A 58 -0.10 2.61 13.25
N ILE A 59 -0.99 2.86 12.28
CA ILE A 59 -1.37 4.23 11.86
C ILE A 59 -2.73 4.69 12.39
N SER A 60 -3.58 3.76 12.84
CA SER A 60 -4.89 4.08 13.38
C SER A 60 -4.76 4.64 14.80
N SER A 61 -5.39 5.79 15.06
CA SER A 61 -5.38 6.41 16.39
C SER A 61 -6.13 5.59 17.44
N PHE A 62 -7.08 4.76 16.99
CA PHE A 62 -7.83 3.84 17.83
C PHE A 62 -7.57 2.40 17.35
N PRO A 63 -7.74 1.39 18.21
CA PRO A 63 -7.73 -0.01 17.78
C PRO A 63 -8.93 -0.30 16.85
N VAL A 64 -9.26 -1.57 16.67
CA VAL A 64 -10.42 -2.01 15.87
C VAL A 64 -11.69 -1.25 16.30
N ARG A 65 -12.28 -0.50 15.36
CA ARG A 65 -13.47 0.34 15.59
C ARG A 65 -14.74 -0.48 15.74
N CYS A 66 -14.90 -1.49 14.89
CA CYS A 66 -15.93 -2.51 15.01
C CYS A 66 -15.51 -3.78 14.27
N LYS A 67 -16.20 -4.89 14.56
CA LYS A 67 -16.08 -6.13 13.79
C LYS A 67 -17.36 -6.33 12.98
N LEU A 68 -17.20 -6.85 11.79
CA LEU A 68 -18.31 -7.22 10.92
C LEU A 68 -18.30 -8.72 10.72
N GLU A 69 -19.45 -9.34 10.98
CA GLU A 69 -19.62 -10.78 10.86
C GLU A 69 -20.99 -11.08 10.26
N SER A 70 -21.10 -12.16 9.48
CA SER A 70 -22.41 -12.63 9.00
C SER A 70 -23.04 -13.57 10.02
N SER A 71 -24.19 -13.21 10.61
CA SER A 71 -25.05 -14.16 11.33
C SER A 71 -26.01 -14.94 10.42
N SER A 72 -26.07 -14.60 9.13
CA SER A 72 -26.98 -15.25 8.18
C SER A 72 -26.63 -16.74 8.00
N PRO A 73 -27.61 -17.65 8.09
CA PRO A 73 -27.41 -19.06 7.75
C PRO A 73 -27.35 -19.30 6.23
N VAL A 74 -27.71 -18.30 5.42
CA VAL A 74 -27.69 -18.38 3.96
C VAL A 74 -26.33 -17.91 3.45
N GLU A 75 -25.74 -18.65 2.50
CA GLU A 75 -24.50 -18.25 1.85
C GLU A 75 -24.67 -16.94 1.06
N GLN A 76 -23.72 -16.03 1.26
CA GLN A 76 -23.70 -14.72 0.63
C GLN A 76 -22.49 -14.64 -0.33
N PRO A 77 -22.61 -15.15 -1.57
CA PRO A 77 -21.46 -15.41 -2.45
C PRO A 77 -20.67 -14.15 -2.79
N HIS A 78 -21.34 -13.01 -2.95
CA HIS A 78 -20.67 -11.74 -3.24
C HIS A 78 -19.84 -11.23 -2.06
N LEU A 79 -20.32 -11.37 -0.81
CA LEU A 79 -19.52 -11.07 0.38
C LEU A 79 -18.37 -12.05 0.57
N ILE A 80 -18.57 -13.33 0.28
CA ILE A 80 -17.50 -14.35 0.32
C ILE A 80 -16.41 -13.99 -0.69
N HIS A 81 -16.80 -13.59 -1.91
CA HIS A 81 -15.86 -13.17 -2.94
C HIS A 81 -15.08 -11.90 -2.52
N LEU A 82 -15.77 -10.88 -2.00
CA LEU A 82 -15.12 -9.66 -1.48
C LEU A 82 -14.10 -10.01 -0.39
N HIS A 83 -14.51 -10.84 0.59
CA HIS A 83 -13.64 -11.27 1.67
C HIS A 83 -12.41 -12.00 1.16
N ALA A 84 -12.60 -12.97 0.26
CA ALA A 84 -11.51 -13.74 -0.32
C ALA A 84 -10.53 -12.84 -1.10
N SER A 85 -11.04 -11.92 -1.94
CA SER A 85 -10.18 -10.98 -2.68
C SER A 85 -9.38 -10.09 -1.74
N CYS A 86 -10.02 -9.47 -0.74
CA CYS A 86 -9.30 -8.67 0.26
C CYS A 86 -8.25 -9.48 1.02
N PHE A 87 -8.58 -10.72 1.42
CA PHE A 87 -7.70 -11.57 2.22
C PHE A 87 -6.47 -12.04 1.43
N TYR A 88 -6.69 -12.63 0.24
CA TYR A 88 -5.61 -13.23 -0.55
C TYR A 88 -4.76 -12.21 -1.32
N GLU A 89 -5.32 -11.06 -1.66
CA GLU A 89 -4.60 -10.01 -2.42
C GLU A 89 -4.04 -8.91 -1.52
N PHE A 90 -4.13 -9.06 -0.19
CA PHE A 90 -3.69 -8.07 0.79
C PHE A 90 -4.28 -6.68 0.54
N LYS A 91 -5.59 -6.64 0.30
CA LYS A 91 -6.37 -5.42 0.06
C LYS A 91 -7.39 -5.21 1.18
N THR A 92 -8.00 -4.03 1.19
CA THR A 92 -9.11 -3.69 2.08
C THR A 92 -10.24 -3.10 1.26
N ALA A 93 -11.48 -3.33 1.70
CA ALA A 93 -12.61 -2.57 1.19
C ALA A 93 -12.72 -1.27 2.00
N VAL A 94 -12.84 -0.13 1.33
CA VAL A 94 -12.76 1.19 1.96
C VAL A 94 -14.10 1.88 1.91
N VAL A 95 -14.57 2.36 3.06
CA VAL A 95 -15.78 3.18 3.21
C VAL A 95 -15.35 4.58 3.63
N LEU A 96 -15.91 5.62 3.00
CA LEU A 96 -15.65 7.00 3.37
C LEU A 96 -16.71 7.50 4.35
N LEU A 97 -16.27 8.02 5.50
CA LEU A 97 -17.14 8.62 6.52
C LEU A 97 -16.58 10.00 6.91
N GLY A 98 -17.06 11.04 6.23
CA GLY A 98 -16.53 12.40 6.41
C GLY A 98 -15.07 12.46 5.97
N ASP A 99 -14.18 12.88 6.87
CA ASP A 99 -12.74 12.99 6.62
C ASP A 99 -11.96 11.70 6.96
N GLU A 100 -12.66 10.64 7.37
CA GLU A 100 -12.07 9.34 7.71
C GLU A 100 -12.35 8.27 6.65
N GLU A 101 -11.35 7.41 6.42
CA GLU A 101 -11.46 6.14 5.72
C GLU A 101 -11.64 5.01 6.72
N VAL A 102 -12.74 4.26 6.60
CA VAL A 102 -12.95 3.00 7.32
C VAL A 102 -12.53 1.84 6.44
N HIS A 103 -11.42 1.21 6.81
CA HIS A 103 -10.88 0.03 6.14
C HIS A 103 -11.44 -1.25 6.73
N LEU A 104 -12.14 -2.04 5.90
CA LEU A 104 -12.61 -3.38 6.21
C LEU A 104 -11.48 -4.38 5.90
N VAL A 105 -10.77 -4.82 6.93
CA VAL A 105 -9.69 -5.81 6.82
C VAL A 105 -10.28 -7.21 6.92
N ALA A 106 -10.15 -8.01 5.87
CA ALA A 106 -10.61 -9.39 5.87
C ALA A 106 -9.76 -10.23 6.85
N MET A 107 -10.44 -10.90 7.78
CA MET A 107 -9.80 -11.69 8.82
C MET A 107 -10.06 -13.19 8.61
N PRO A 108 -9.07 -14.07 8.86
CA PRO A 108 -9.29 -15.50 8.83
C PRO A 108 -10.05 -15.92 10.09
N SER A 109 -11.03 -16.80 9.95
CA SER A 109 -11.70 -17.41 11.09
C SER A 109 -11.48 -18.92 11.10
N LYS A 110 -10.89 -19.42 12.19
CA LYS A 110 -10.70 -20.87 12.40
C LYS A 110 -12.01 -21.58 12.76
N GLN A 111 -13.00 -20.84 13.22
CA GLN A 111 -14.25 -21.39 13.78
C GLN A 111 -15.46 -21.14 12.87
N LYS A 112 -15.41 -20.12 12.00
CA LYS A 112 -16.55 -19.65 11.22
C LYS A 112 -16.20 -19.68 9.73
N LYS A 113 -17.06 -20.28 8.92
CA LYS A 113 -16.89 -20.37 7.45
C LYS A 113 -17.37 -19.11 6.71
N PHE A 114 -17.74 -18.05 7.43
CA PHE A 114 -18.34 -16.86 6.84
C PHE A 114 -17.40 -15.65 6.88
N PRO A 115 -17.63 -14.65 6.00
CA PRO A 115 -16.86 -13.42 5.94
C PRO A 115 -16.78 -12.72 7.31
N CYS A 116 -15.56 -12.35 7.70
CA CYS A 116 -15.29 -11.59 8.90
C CYS A 116 -14.35 -10.42 8.55
N PHE A 117 -14.73 -9.21 8.94
CA PHE A 117 -13.91 -8.02 8.74
C PHE A 117 -13.66 -7.30 10.06
N TRP A 118 -12.44 -6.80 10.24
CA TRP A 118 -12.11 -5.85 11.30
C TRP A 118 -12.03 -4.46 10.68
N CYS A 119 -12.76 -3.52 11.26
CA CYS A 119 -12.83 -2.15 10.75
C CYS A 119 -11.84 -1.26 11.49
N PHE A 120 -11.00 -0.56 10.75
CA PHE A 120 -10.08 0.45 11.27
C PHE A 120 -10.42 1.81 10.66
N SER A 121 -10.23 2.87 11.43
CA SER A 121 -10.51 4.24 10.99
C SER A 121 -9.21 5.02 10.95
N VAL A 122 -8.94 5.63 9.80
CA VAL A 122 -7.75 6.47 9.60
C VAL A 122 -8.16 7.74 8.86
N PRO A 123 -7.41 8.85 8.99
CA PRO A 123 -7.59 10.01 8.12
C PRO A 123 -7.51 9.61 6.64
N THR A 124 -8.35 10.24 5.82
CA THR A 124 -8.43 9.94 4.38
C THR A 124 -7.07 10.05 3.70
N GLY A 125 -6.69 9.00 2.96
CA GLY A 125 -5.43 8.94 2.22
C GLY A 125 -4.21 8.53 3.04
N LEU A 126 -4.32 8.42 4.37
CA LEU A 126 -3.18 8.02 5.22
C LEU A 126 -2.73 6.60 4.92
N TYR A 127 -3.65 5.64 4.79
CA TYR A 127 -3.31 4.26 4.48
C TYR A 127 -2.56 4.14 3.15
N ASN A 128 -3.06 4.80 2.10
CA ASN A 128 -2.41 4.80 0.78
C ASN A 128 -1.04 5.48 0.81
N SER A 129 -0.90 6.58 1.55
CA SER A 129 0.39 7.27 1.75
C SER A 129 1.39 6.35 2.46
N CYS A 130 0.98 5.70 3.55
CA CYS A 130 1.81 4.73 4.27
C CYS A 130 2.17 3.54 3.40
N LEU A 131 1.25 3.08 2.56
CA LEU A 131 1.52 2.00 1.63
C LEU A 131 2.56 2.43 0.58
N GLY A 132 2.46 3.64 0.04
CA GLY A 132 3.47 4.23 -0.84
C GLY A 132 4.85 4.30 -0.17
N MET A 133 4.90 4.74 1.10
CA MET A 133 6.15 4.77 1.89
C MET A 133 6.70 3.37 2.20
N LEU A 134 5.85 2.42 2.57
CA LEU A 134 6.28 1.06 2.88
C LEU A 134 6.71 0.34 1.61
N ASN A 135 6.10 0.61 0.47
CA ASN A 135 6.49 0.08 -0.83
C ASN A 135 7.66 0.86 -1.46
N LEU A 136 8.30 1.80 -0.73
CA LEU A 136 9.47 2.53 -1.25
C LEU A 136 10.51 1.55 -1.76
N ARG A 137 10.93 1.79 -2.99
CA ARG A 137 11.95 1.02 -3.70
C ARG A 137 13.26 1.01 -2.91
N CYS A 138 14.16 0.10 -3.25
CA CYS A 138 15.46 0.01 -2.59
C CYS A 138 16.37 1.22 -2.93
N LEU A 139 15.97 2.01 -3.93
CA LEU A 139 16.60 3.27 -4.30
C LEU A 139 16.41 4.31 -3.19
N ALA A 140 17.51 4.93 -2.77
CA ALA A 140 17.49 5.95 -1.73
C ALA A 140 16.65 7.16 -2.18
N ILE A 141 15.91 7.75 -1.25
CA ILE A 141 15.32 9.07 -1.44
C ILE A 141 16.43 10.10 -1.25
N VAL A 142 16.71 10.87 -2.29
CA VAL A 142 17.59 12.05 -2.18
C VAL A 142 16.70 13.26 -1.97
N PHE A 143 16.72 13.83 -0.76
CA PHE A 143 16.17 15.15 -0.48
C PHE A 143 17.26 16.18 -0.77
N ASP A 144 17.02 17.03 -1.76
CA ASP A 144 17.81 18.24 -1.96
C ASP A 144 17.11 19.37 -1.19
N LEU A 145 17.60 19.61 0.02
CA LEU A 145 17.38 20.83 0.80
C LEU A 145 18.76 21.20 1.35
N ASP A 146 19.62 21.57 0.42
CA ASP A 146 20.88 22.30 0.55
C ASP A 146 22.03 21.69 1.36
N GLU A 147 21.87 20.62 2.16
CA GLU A 147 23.02 20.05 2.90
C GLU A 147 22.81 18.65 3.51
N THR A 148 21.66 18.00 3.34
CA THR A 148 21.37 16.69 3.96
C THR A 148 21.21 15.57 2.94
N LEU A 149 22.33 15.11 2.38
CA LEU A 149 22.37 13.81 1.70
C LEU A 149 22.12 12.69 2.72
N ILE A 150 20.89 12.21 2.81
CA ILE A 150 20.59 10.96 3.53
C ILE A 150 21.09 9.81 2.63
N VAL A 151 22.40 9.51 2.73
CA VAL A 151 23.10 8.34 2.18
C VAL A 151 22.63 7.94 0.76
N ALA A 152 23.26 8.53 -0.25
CA ALA A 152 23.09 8.07 -1.63
C ALA A 152 23.71 6.66 -1.79
N ASN A 153 22.93 5.69 -2.27
CA ASN A 153 23.49 4.42 -2.73
C ASN A 153 24.20 4.66 -4.08
N THR A 154 25.50 4.39 -4.15
CA THR A 154 26.20 4.23 -5.43
C THR A 154 25.77 2.92 -6.10
N MET A 155 25.87 2.83 -7.44
CA MET A 155 25.61 1.58 -8.16
C MET A 155 26.37 0.40 -7.54
N LYS A 156 27.65 0.61 -7.19
CA LYS A 156 28.48 -0.40 -6.52
C LYS A 156 27.91 -0.83 -5.17
N SER A 157 27.58 0.12 -4.29
CA SER A 157 27.00 -0.22 -2.97
C SER A 157 25.63 -0.93 -3.10
N PHE A 158 24.90 -0.65 -4.18
CA PHE A 158 23.64 -1.30 -4.50
C PHE A 158 23.86 -2.76 -4.95
N GLU A 159 24.82 -2.99 -5.83
CA GLU A 159 25.24 -4.32 -6.29
C GLU A 159 25.85 -5.18 -5.17
N ASP A 160 26.63 -4.57 -4.27
CA ASP A 160 27.20 -5.27 -3.11
C ASP A 160 26.08 -5.79 -2.18
N ARG A 161 25.03 -5.00 -1.94
CA ARG A 161 23.85 -5.42 -1.15
C ARG A 161 23.11 -6.59 -1.79
N ILE A 162 22.95 -6.55 -3.12
CA ILE A 162 22.34 -7.64 -3.89
C ILE A 162 23.09 -8.94 -3.67
N GLU A 163 24.43 -8.92 -3.76
CA GLU A 163 25.23 -10.14 -3.65
C GLU A 163 25.22 -10.71 -2.23
N VAL A 164 25.30 -9.83 -1.23
CA VAL A 164 25.14 -10.22 0.18
C VAL A 164 23.77 -10.89 0.42
N LEU A 165 22.69 -10.26 -0.07
CA LEU A 165 21.33 -10.79 0.09
C LEU A 165 21.16 -12.13 -0.62
N ARG A 166 21.70 -12.28 -1.83
CA ARG A 166 21.72 -13.54 -2.57
C ARG A 166 22.40 -14.66 -1.75
N GLY A 167 23.55 -14.34 -1.15
CA GLY A 167 24.28 -15.27 -0.30
C GLY A 167 23.55 -15.62 1.00
N TRP A 168 22.73 -14.72 1.54
CA TRP A 168 21.87 -15.03 2.69
C TRP A 168 20.67 -15.89 2.30
N ILE A 169 20.00 -15.61 1.18
CA ILE A 169 18.87 -16.42 0.68
C ILE A 169 19.30 -17.88 0.50
N ALA A 170 20.48 -18.12 -0.08
CA ALA A 170 21.01 -19.47 -0.29
C ALA A 170 21.25 -20.27 1.02
N ARG A 171 21.31 -19.59 2.16
CA ARG A 171 21.56 -20.20 3.48
C ARG A 171 20.33 -20.19 4.40
N GLU A 172 19.27 -19.49 4.01
CA GLU A 172 18.05 -19.39 4.82
C GLU A 172 17.21 -20.67 4.68
N THR A 173 16.85 -21.26 5.81
CA THR A 173 16.09 -22.52 5.86
C THR A 173 14.63 -22.31 6.20
N ASP A 174 14.31 -21.18 6.83
CA ASP A 174 12.92 -20.82 7.12
C ASP A 174 12.23 -20.33 5.84
N PRO A 175 11.16 -20.99 5.38
CA PRO A 175 10.51 -20.65 4.11
C PRO A 175 9.86 -19.27 4.10
N ILE A 176 9.39 -18.78 5.26
CA ILE A 176 8.76 -17.46 5.38
C ILE A 176 9.85 -16.38 5.26
N ARG A 177 10.96 -16.55 5.97
CA ARG A 177 12.11 -15.64 5.90
C ARG A 177 12.74 -15.64 4.51
N ALA A 178 12.94 -16.82 3.93
CA ALA A 178 13.47 -16.96 2.56
C ALA A 178 12.56 -16.28 1.53
N SER A 179 11.24 -16.39 1.67
CA SER A 179 10.28 -15.68 0.83
C SER A 179 10.42 -14.16 0.96
N GLY A 180 10.49 -13.64 2.20
CA GLY A 180 10.68 -12.21 2.46
C GLY A 180 11.98 -11.67 1.85
N MET A 181 13.09 -12.40 2.01
CA MET A 181 14.39 -12.05 1.44
C MET A 181 14.39 -12.14 -0.08
N SER A 182 13.73 -13.13 -0.66
CA SER A 182 13.59 -13.26 -2.12
C SER A 182 12.77 -12.12 -2.72
N ALA A 183 11.72 -11.68 -2.03
CA ALA A 183 10.94 -10.51 -2.42
C ALA A 183 11.78 -9.23 -2.35
N GLU A 184 12.62 -9.09 -1.32
CA GLU A 184 13.60 -7.99 -1.23
C GLU A 184 14.63 -8.02 -2.36
N TYR A 185 15.20 -9.19 -2.64
CA TYR A 185 16.16 -9.38 -3.72
C TYR A 185 15.58 -9.01 -5.08
N LYS A 186 14.34 -9.43 -5.36
CA LYS A 186 13.63 -9.06 -6.58
C LYS A 186 13.50 -7.54 -6.72
N ARG A 187 13.15 -6.83 -5.65
CA ARG A 187 13.05 -5.36 -5.67
C ARG A 187 14.39 -4.70 -6.00
N TYR A 188 15.48 -5.15 -5.37
CA TYR A 188 16.82 -4.67 -5.72
C TYR A 188 17.17 -4.96 -7.18
N MET A 189 16.82 -6.13 -7.71
CA MET A 189 17.05 -6.46 -9.12
C MET A 189 16.30 -5.54 -10.07
N ASP A 190 15.02 -5.34 -9.81
CA ASP A 190 14.15 -4.48 -10.63
C ASP A 190 14.65 -3.03 -10.60
N ASP A 191 15.08 -2.53 -9.44
CA ASP A 191 15.66 -1.19 -9.28
C ASP A 191 17.00 -1.02 -9.98
N ARG A 192 17.88 -2.02 -9.88
CA ARG A 192 19.18 -2.01 -10.57
C ARG A 192 18.95 -1.95 -12.09
N LEU A 193 18.00 -2.73 -12.59
CA LEU A 193 17.68 -2.75 -14.02
C LEU A 193 17.19 -1.37 -14.49
N LEU A 194 16.29 -0.75 -13.71
CA LEU A 194 15.77 0.58 -14.00
C LEU A 194 16.90 1.63 -14.04
N LEU A 195 17.77 1.64 -13.01
CA LEU A 195 18.91 2.55 -12.96
C LEU A 195 19.87 2.35 -14.14
N LYS A 196 20.16 1.09 -14.48
CA LYS A 196 21.04 0.75 -15.59
C LYS A 196 20.49 1.26 -16.92
N GLN A 197 19.20 1.02 -17.19
CA GLN A 197 18.54 1.51 -18.40
C GLN A 197 18.63 3.04 -18.51
N TYR A 198 18.30 3.75 -17.43
CA TYR A 198 18.40 5.21 -17.41
C TYR A 198 19.84 5.70 -17.63
N ALA A 199 20.82 5.12 -16.92
CA ALA A 199 22.22 5.52 -17.01
C ALA A 199 22.85 5.25 -18.39
N GLU A 200 22.45 4.19 -19.07
CA GLU A 200 23.03 3.78 -20.36
C GLU A 200 22.31 4.38 -21.57
N SER A 201 21.03 4.72 -21.46
CA SER A 201 20.19 4.99 -22.63
C SER A 201 19.20 6.17 -22.50
N ASP A 202 19.18 6.87 -21.37
CA ASP A 202 18.23 7.95 -21.09
C ASP A 202 16.75 7.56 -21.31
N CYS A 203 16.48 6.26 -21.19
CA CYS A 203 15.15 5.69 -21.27
C CYS A 203 14.98 4.55 -20.28
N VAL A 204 13.72 4.25 -19.95
CA VAL A 204 13.36 3.13 -19.08
C VAL A 204 12.14 2.40 -19.64
N MET A 205 12.08 1.10 -19.42
CA MET A 205 10.91 0.29 -19.75
C MET A 205 10.04 0.12 -18.51
N ASP A 206 8.79 0.57 -18.59
CA ASP A 206 7.81 0.43 -17.52
C ASP A 206 6.50 -0.12 -18.07
N ASN A 207 6.04 -1.25 -17.53
CA ASN A 207 4.81 -1.94 -17.97
C ASN A 207 4.71 -2.11 -19.51
N GLY A 208 5.83 -2.42 -20.17
CA GLY A 208 5.91 -2.58 -21.63
C GLY A 208 5.96 -1.27 -22.43
N LYS A 209 5.89 -0.11 -21.76
CA LYS A 209 6.02 1.21 -22.37
C LYS A 209 7.43 1.76 -22.16
N MET A 210 8.02 2.28 -23.23
CA MET A 210 9.29 3.00 -23.15
C MET A 210 9.04 4.45 -22.76
N LEU A 211 9.69 4.90 -21.69
CA LEU A 211 9.70 6.29 -21.25
C LEU A 211 11.08 6.87 -21.55
N LYS A 212 11.10 8.04 -22.19
CA LYS A 212 12.33 8.77 -22.49
C LYS A 212 12.46 9.97 -21.56
N VAL A 213 13.69 10.38 -21.32
CA VAL A 213 14.01 11.63 -20.63
C VAL A 213 13.23 12.80 -21.21
N GLN A 214 12.70 13.63 -20.32
CA GLN A 214 12.19 14.96 -20.60
C GLN A 214 13.15 15.96 -19.99
N MET A 215 13.54 16.97 -20.75
CA MET A 215 14.36 18.06 -20.24
C MET A 215 13.46 19.04 -19.50
N GLU A 216 13.63 19.12 -18.18
CA GLU A 216 12.87 20.03 -17.31
C GLU A 216 13.77 21.17 -16.83
N GLU A 217 13.33 22.41 -17.00
CA GLU A 217 14.01 23.59 -16.43
C GLU A 217 13.77 23.62 -14.92
N VAL A 218 14.84 23.75 -14.15
CA VAL A 218 14.77 23.87 -12.70
C VAL A 218 14.31 25.29 -12.36
N PRO A 219 13.23 25.47 -11.58
CA PRO A 219 12.78 26.79 -11.16
C PRO A 219 13.91 27.56 -10.45
N PRO A 220 14.21 28.81 -10.84
CA PRO A 220 15.26 29.59 -10.20
C PRO A 220 14.87 29.94 -8.77
N LEU A 221 15.81 29.80 -7.83
CA LEU A 221 15.61 30.16 -6.42
C LEU A 221 15.68 31.69 -6.20
N SER A 222 16.40 32.42 -7.03
CA SER A 222 16.48 33.89 -7.02
C SER A 222 16.98 34.46 -8.36
N ASP A 223 16.81 35.77 -8.58
CA ASP A 223 17.30 36.46 -9.77
C ASP A 223 18.84 36.42 -9.82
N GLY A 224 19.39 35.79 -10.86
CA GLY A 224 20.83 35.72 -11.12
C GLY A 224 21.46 34.32 -11.11
N HIS A 225 20.70 33.26 -10.79
CA HIS A 225 21.17 31.89 -10.96
C HIS A 225 21.17 31.48 -12.45
N GLU A 226 22.19 30.72 -12.85
CA GLU A 226 22.24 30.12 -14.18
C GLU A 226 21.05 29.18 -14.41
N LYS A 227 20.55 29.15 -15.64
CA LYS A 227 19.49 28.22 -16.05
C LYS A 227 20.03 26.80 -16.00
N VAL A 228 19.46 25.97 -15.12
CA VAL A 228 19.78 24.54 -15.05
C VAL A 228 18.64 23.76 -15.69
N VAL A 229 18.98 22.91 -16.65
CA VAL A 229 18.04 21.96 -17.27
C VAL A 229 18.46 20.55 -16.87
N ARG A 230 17.52 19.74 -16.38
CA ARG A 230 17.81 18.37 -15.92
C ARG A 230 17.05 17.33 -16.75
N PRO A 231 17.68 16.18 -17.04
CA PRO A 231 17.00 15.07 -17.70
C PRO A 231 16.16 14.31 -16.68
N VAL A 232 14.84 14.34 -16.83
CA VAL A 232 13.89 13.76 -15.87
C VAL A 232 13.06 12.64 -16.50
N ILE A 233 12.91 11.53 -15.79
CA ILE A 233 11.84 10.54 -16.04
C ILE A 233 11.01 10.39 -14.76
N ARG A 234 9.68 10.54 -14.87
CA ARG A 234 8.73 10.37 -13.77
C ARG A 234 7.91 9.09 -13.98
N LEU A 235 8.03 8.16 -13.03
CA LEU A 235 7.24 6.95 -12.95
C LEU A 235 6.22 7.13 -11.83
N GLN A 236 5.09 7.77 -12.15
CA GLN A 236 4.09 8.19 -11.15
C GLN A 236 3.54 6.99 -10.36
N ASP A 237 3.19 5.90 -11.05
CA ASP A 237 2.65 4.68 -10.42
C ASP A 237 3.63 4.04 -9.42
N LYS A 238 4.93 4.34 -9.54
CA LYS A 238 6.00 3.81 -8.69
C LYS A 238 6.55 4.84 -7.71
N ASN A 239 6.07 6.08 -7.74
CA ASN A 239 6.63 7.22 -7.00
C ASN A 239 8.15 7.39 -7.21
N ILE A 240 8.64 7.19 -8.45
CA ILE A 240 10.06 7.34 -8.78
C ILE A 240 10.27 8.55 -9.69
N VAL A 241 11.31 9.33 -9.38
CA VAL A 241 11.88 10.33 -10.28
C VAL A 241 13.33 9.96 -10.53
N LEU A 242 13.70 9.78 -11.81
CA LEU A 242 15.08 9.57 -12.24
C LEU A 242 15.61 10.88 -12.79
N THR A 243 16.73 11.34 -12.24
CA THR A 243 17.44 12.55 -12.67
C THR A 243 18.94 12.39 -12.44
N ARG A 244 19.74 13.26 -13.04
CA ARG A 244 21.17 13.39 -12.75
C ARG A 244 21.39 14.54 -11.76
N ILE A 245 22.35 14.35 -10.84
CA ILE A 245 22.82 15.41 -9.95
C ILE A 245 23.53 16.48 -10.78
N ASN A 246 24.44 16.04 -11.65
CA ASN A 246 25.13 16.89 -12.62
C ASN A 246 24.61 16.54 -14.02
N PRO A 247 23.80 17.40 -14.66
CA PRO A 247 23.18 17.12 -15.96
C PRO A 247 24.10 17.36 -17.17
N GLU A 248 25.35 17.80 -16.96
CA GLU A 248 26.38 17.98 -18.01
C GLU A 248 26.86 16.66 -18.64
#